data_AF-A0A0G3B0V4-F1
#
_entry.id   AF-A0A0G3B0V4-F1
#
_cell.length_a   1.000
_cell.length_b   1.000
_cell.length_c   1.000
_cell.angle_alpha   90.00
_cell.angle_beta   90.00
_cell.angle_gamma   90.00
#
_symmetry.space_group_name_H-M   'P 1'
#
loop_
_entity.id
_entity.type
_entity.pdbx_description
1 polymer ?
#
loop_
_entity_poly.entity_id
_entity_poly.type
_entity_poly.pdbx_seq_one_letter_code
_entity_poly.pdbx_strand_id
1 'polypeptide(L)'
;MVRAPAGSRVTHQARSTGKVMHPELHAIENLFPACAPCNLFKGALSVEGMRKEISRQVERARAYSVNFRTAERFGLIEVTEKPIVFWFEMYQATPK
;
A
#
# COMPACT_ATOMS: atom_id res chain seq x y z
N MET A 1 -28.12 4.44 7.63
CA MET A 1 -28.97 5.59 7.28
C MET A 1 -29.79 5.97 8.49
N VAL A 2 -29.94 7.27 8.75
CA VAL A 2 -30.81 7.79 9.81
C VAL A 2 -31.84 8.72 9.17
N ARG A 3 -32.98 8.93 9.82
CA ARG A 3 -33.99 9.88 9.35
C ARG A 3 -33.39 11.29 9.33
N ALA A 4 -33.62 12.02 8.26
CA ALA A 4 -33.13 13.39 8.14
C ALA A 4 -33.89 14.33 9.11
N PRO A 5 -33.26 15.42 9.58
CA PRO A 5 -33.92 16.44 10.40
C PRO A 5 -35.15 17.03 9.71
N ALA A 6 -36.12 17.50 10.50
CA ALA A 6 -37.30 18.19 9.97
C ALA A 6 -36.89 19.40 9.13
N GLY A 7 -37.52 19.56 7.95
CA GLY A 7 -37.16 20.60 6.98
C GLY A 7 -36.03 20.22 5.99
N SER A 8 -35.48 19.01 6.10
CA SER A 8 -34.50 18.51 5.11
C SER A 8 -35.16 18.18 3.77
N ARG A 9 -34.45 18.45 2.68
CA ARG A 9 -34.86 18.08 1.30
C ARG A 9 -34.85 16.56 1.01
N VAL A 10 -34.32 15.78 1.93
CA VAL A 10 -34.18 14.31 1.82
C VAL A 10 -34.84 13.65 3.02
N THR A 11 -35.32 12.42 2.85
CA THR A 11 -35.98 11.66 3.93
C THR A 11 -34.97 11.00 4.87
N HIS A 12 -33.80 10.62 4.35
CA HIS A 12 -32.75 9.91 5.06
C HIS A 12 -31.38 10.52 4.79
N GLN A 13 -30.50 10.48 5.80
CA GLN A 13 -29.09 10.88 5.71
C GLN A 13 -28.20 9.67 5.98
N ALA A 14 -27.15 9.51 5.19
CA ALA A 14 -26.07 8.59 5.53
C ALA A 14 -25.28 9.15 6.72
N ARG A 15 -25.19 8.38 7.80
CA ARG A 15 -24.30 8.66 8.93
C ARG A 15 -23.34 7.50 9.10
N SER A 16 -22.06 7.83 9.30
CA SER A 16 -21.07 6.84 9.72
C SER A 16 -21.43 6.34 11.11
N THR A 17 -21.47 5.02 11.27
CA THR A 17 -21.66 4.36 12.57
C THR A 17 -20.35 4.20 13.34
N GLY A 18 -19.22 4.56 12.72
CA GLY A 18 -17.88 4.24 13.24
C GLY A 18 -17.52 2.76 13.17
N LYS A 19 -18.45 1.89 12.74
CA LYS A 19 -18.22 0.45 12.59
C LYS A 19 -17.70 0.16 11.19
N VAL A 20 -16.64 -0.61 11.13
CA VAL A 20 -16.03 -1.11 9.89
C VAL A 20 -16.46 -2.55 9.64
N MET A 21 -16.43 -2.98 8.38
CA MET A 21 -16.86 -4.33 7.97
C MET A 21 -15.97 -5.44 8.57
N HIS A 22 -14.68 -5.16 8.73
CA HIS A 22 -13.66 -6.09 9.23
C HIS A 22 -12.90 -5.48 10.43
N PRO A 23 -13.51 -5.43 11.63
CA PRO A 23 -12.87 -4.83 12.81
C PRO A 23 -11.50 -5.42 13.13
N GLU A 24 -11.30 -6.72 12.88
CA GLU A 24 -10.06 -7.44 13.06
C GLU A 24 -8.92 -6.94 12.15
N LEU A 25 -9.26 -6.44 10.95
CA LEU A 25 -8.29 -5.86 10.01
C LEU A 25 -8.03 -4.38 10.30
N HIS A 26 -8.91 -3.73 11.06
CA HIS A 26 -8.82 -2.33 11.49
C HIS A 26 -8.36 -2.19 12.94
N ALA A 27 -7.66 -3.19 13.46
CA ALA A 27 -7.05 -3.18 14.79
C ALA A 27 -5.66 -2.52 14.74
N ILE A 28 -5.24 -1.84 15.82
CA ILE A 28 -3.93 -1.18 15.89
C ILE A 28 -2.79 -2.17 15.68
N GLU A 29 -2.98 -3.41 16.13
CA GLU A 29 -2.05 -4.52 15.98
C GLU A 29 -1.80 -4.91 14.51
N ASN A 30 -2.74 -4.60 13.60
CA ASN A 30 -2.63 -4.82 12.16
C ASN A 30 -2.22 -3.55 11.37
N LEU A 31 -2.12 -2.39 12.04
CA LEU A 31 -1.78 -1.12 11.41
C LEU A 31 -0.28 -0.83 11.56
N PHE A 32 0.47 -1.13 10.51
CA PHE A 32 1.89 -0.78 10.43
C PHE A 32 2.11 0.53 9.66
N PRO A 33 3.13 1.32 10.02
CA PRO A 33 3.48 2.52 9.27
C PRO A 33 3.91 2.13 7.84
N ALA A 34 3.38 2.86 6.86
CA ALA A 34 3.74 2.70 5.46
C ALA A 34 3.87 4.08 4.81
N CYS A 35 4.77 4.17 3.83
CA CYS A 35 4.85 5.37 3.00
C CYS A 35 3.55 5.55 2.19
N ALA A 36 3.11 6.79 1.91
CA ALA A 36 1.88 7.03 1.16
C ALA A 36 1.79 6.24 -0.18
N PRO A 37 2.83 6.25 -1.05
CA PRO A 37 2.77 5.44 -2.27
C PRO A 37 2.82 3.93 -1.99
N CYS A 38 3.50 3.48 -0.93
CA CYS A 38 3.53 2.09 -0.51
C CYS A 38 2.14 1.59 -0.09
N ASN A 39 1.40 2.42 0.67
CA ASN A 39 0.05 2.10 1.13
C ASN A 39 -0.94 2.06 -0.02
N LEU A 40 -0.85 3.02 -0.95
CA LEU A 40 -1.65 3.03 -2.18
C LEU A 40 -1.34 1.82 -3.06
N PHE A 41 -0.05 1.48 -3.20
CA PHE A 41 0.39 0.34 -3.99
C PHE A 41 -0.04 -1.00 -3.39
N LYS A 42 -0.02 -1.14 -2.05
CA LYS A 42 -0.43 -2.37 -1.37
C LYS A 42 -1.86 -2.76 -1.75
N GLY A 43 -2.80 -1.81 -1.73
CA GLY A 43 -4.21 -2.09 -2.01
C GLY A 43 -4.74 -3.30 -1.23
N ALA A 44 -5.32 -4.26 -1.96
CA ALA A 44 -5.84 -5.51 -1.41
C ALA A 44 -4.81 -6.66 -1.33
N LEU A 45 -3.53 -6.42 -1.66
CA LEU A 45 -2.51 -7.47 -1.64
C LEU A 45 -2.22 -7.92 -0.21
N SER A 46 -1.94 -9.22 -0.07
CA SER A 46 -1.26 -9.76 1.10
C SER A 46 0.17 -9.22 1.19
N VAL A 47 0.83 -9.39 2.33
CA VAL A 47 2.23 -9.00 2.53
C VAL A 47 3.14 -9.66 1.47
N GLU A 48 3.00 -10.96 1.27
CA GLU A 48 3.79 -11.69 0.25
C GLU A 48 3.39 -11.33 -1.19
N GLY A 49 2.10 -11.05 -1.43
CA GLY A 49 1.64 -10.53 -2.72
C GLY A 49 2.31 -9.20 -3.04
N MET A 50 2.35 -8.27 -2.09
CA MET A 50 3.04 -6.99 -2.22
C MET A 50 4.54 -7.18 -2.47
N ARG A 51 5.18 -8.11 -1.76
CA ARG A 51 6.61 -8.43 -1.95
C ARG A 51 6.92 -8.83 -3.38
N LYS A 52 6.12 -9.73 -3.94
CA LYS A 52 6.23 -10.21 -5.34
C LYS A 52 5.97 -9.09 -6.35
N GLU A 53 5.04 -8.20 -6.07
CA GLU A 53 4.72 -7.09 -6.97
C GLU A 53 5.79 -5.98 -6.95
N ILE A 54 6.48 -5.79 -5.82
CA ILE A 54 7.66 -4.90 -5.74
C ILE A 54 8.86 -5.52 -6.44
N SER A 55 9.10 -6.82 -6.29
CA SER A 55 10.27 -7.47 -6.92
C SER A 55 10.26 -7.40 -8.45
N ARG A 56 9.07 -7.21 -9.05
CA ARG A 56 8.87 -7.07 -10.51
C ARG A 56 9.06 -5.64 -11.03
N GLN A 57 9.25 -4.64 -10.17
CA GLN A 57 9.27 -3.24 -10.59
C GLN A 57 10.43 -2.92 -11.54
N VAL A 58 11.61 -3.51 -11.29
CA VAL A 58 12.78 -3.34 -12.17
C VAL A 58 12.51 -3.90 -13.56
N GLU A 59 12.00 -5.14 -13.63
CA GLU A 59 11.65 -5.80 -14.90
C GLU A 59 10.63 -4.96 -15.69
N ARG A 60 9.57 -4.48 -15.01
CA ARG A 60 8.54 -3.62 -15.61
C ARG A 60 9.12 -2.30 -16.09
N ALA A 61 9.97 -1.64 -15.29
CA ALA A 61 10.62 -0.40 -15.68
C ALA A 61 11.47 -0.59 -16.94
N ARG A 62 12.26 -1.67 -17.01
CA ARG A 62 13.06 -2.01 -18.19
C ARG A 62 12.18 -2.31 -19.41
N ALA A 63 11.07 -3.02 -19.24
CA ALA A 63 10.15 -3.36 -20.33
C ALA A 63 9.46 -2.13 -20.92
N TYR A 64 8.95 -1.22 -20.07
CA TYR A 64 8.04 -0.16 -20.51
C TYR A 64 8.68 1.23 -20.64
N SER A 65 9.86 1.48 -20.05
CA SER A 65 10.50 2.80 -20.09
C SER A 65 11.72 2.85 -20.99
N VAL A 66 11.62 3.62 -22.09
CA VAL A 66 12.78 3.93 -22.95
C VAL A 66 13.87 4.68 -22.18
N ASN A 67 13.47 5.56 -21.25
CA ASN A 67 14.40 6.32 -20.42
C ASN A 67 15.21 5.40 -19.50
N PHE A 68 14.54 4.39 -18.90
CA PHE A 68 15.23 3.39 -18.07
C PHE A 68 16.27 2.62 -18.88
N ARG A 69 15.88 2.08 -20.05
CA ARG A 69 16.82 1.35 -20.92
C ARG A 69 17.97 2.21 -21.42
N THR A 70 17.71 3.49 -21.70
CA THR A 70 18.74 4.43 -22.14
C THR A 70 19.73 4.70 -21.01
N ALA A 71 19.24 5.03 -19.81
CA ALA A 71 20.07 5.24 -18.64
C ALA A 71 20.92 3.99 -18.31
N GLU A 72 20.31 2.80 -18.36
CA GLU A 72 21.00 1.53 -18.15
C GLU A 72 22.10 1.29 -19.20
N ARG A 73 21.82 1.49 -20.49
CA ARG A 73 22.79 1.31 -21.58
C ARG A 73 24.01 2.22 -21.45
N PHE A 74 23.83 3.44 -20.94
CA PHE A 74 24.91 4.40 -20.72
C PHE A 74 25.53 4.30 -19.33
N GLY A 75 25.12 3.33 -18.49
CA GLY A 75 25.66 3.14 -17.15
C GLY A 75 25.30 4.24 -16.15
N LEU A 76 24.21 4.98 -16.38
CA LEU A 76 23.72 6.04 -15.49
C LEU A 76 22.93 5.49 -14.30
N ILE A 77 22.50 4.24 -14.37
CA ILE A 77 21.81 3.50 -13.31
C ILE A 77 22.36 2.08 -13.23
N GLU A 78 22.25 1.47 -12.05
CA GLU A 78 22.56 0.06 -11.82
C GLU A 78 21.31 -0.68 -11.32
N VAL A 79 21.17 -1.94 -11.73
CA VAL A 79 20.13 -2.83 -11.22
C VAL A 79 20.67 -3.62 -10.04
N THR A 80 20.00 -3.50 -8.90
CA THR A 80 20.35 -4.25 -7.70
C THR A 80 19.31 -5.34 -7.43
N GLU A 81 19.75 -6.59 -7.41
CA GLU A 81 18.93 -7.72 -6.98
C GLU A 81 19.10 -7.94 -5.48
N LYS A 82 18.09 -7.56 -4.70
CA LYS A 82 18.05 -7.76 -3.26
C LYS A 82 16.67 -8.27 -2.85
N PRO A 83 16.59 -9.12 -1.81
CA PRO A 83 15.29 -9.48 -1.25
C PRO A 83 14.61 -8.20 -0.73
N ILE A 84 13.33 -8.07 -1.05
CA ILE A 84 12.50 -7.01 -0.48
C ILE A 84 12.28 -7.36 0.99
N VAL A 85 12.63 -6.45 1.89
CA VAL A 85 12.42 -6.58 3.34
C VAL A 85 11.55 -5.42 3.80
N PHE A 86 10.49 -5.71 4.53
CA PHE A 86 9.59 -4.69 5.07
C PHE A 86 10.08 -4.18 6.43
N TRP A 87 9.79 -2.91 6.72
CA TRP A 87 10.22 -2.26 7.96
C TRP A 87 9.84 -3.03 9.23
N PHE A 88 8.62 -3.57 9.29
CA PHE A 88 8.14 -4.30 10.47
C PHE A 88 8.88 -5.62 10.71
N GLU A 89 9.51 -6.21 9.68
CA GLU A 89 10.32 -7.42 9.80
C GLU A 89 11.66 -7.10 10.49
N MET A 90 12.25 -5.96 10.15
CA MET A 90 13.47 -5.47 10.78
C MET A 90 13.22 -5.02 12.23
N TYR A 91 12.13 -4.30 12.46
CA TYR A 91 11.80 -3.78 13.79
C TYR A 91 11.59 -4.92 14.81
N GLN A 92 10.95 -6.01 14.40
CA GLN A 92 10.74 -7.18 15.27
C GLN A 92 12.01 -8.00 15.53
N ALA A 93 12.98 -7.96 14.62
CA ALA A 93 14.24 -8.68 14.75
C ALA A 93 15.26 -7.98 15.68
N THR A 94 15.03 -6.71 16.03
CA THR A 94 15.94 -5.96 16.89
C THR A 94 15.62 -6.24 18.37
N PRO A 95 16.60 -6.66 19.21
CA PRO A 95 16.37 -6.80 20.64
C PRO A 95 15.99 -5.44 21.23
N LYS A 96 14.95 -5.41 22.06
CA LYS A 96 14.55 -4.22 22.81
C LYS A 96 15.47 -3.96 24.00
#